data_AF-A0A484BKS8-F1
#
_entry.id   AF-A0A484BKS8-F1
#
_cell.length_a   1.000
_cell.length_b   1.000
_cell.length_c   1.000
_cell.angle_alpha   90.00
_cell.angle_beta   90.00
_cell.angle_gamma   90.00
#
_symmetry.space_group_name_H-M   'P 1'
#
loop_
_entity.id
_entity.type
_entity.pdbx_description
1 polymer ?
#
loop_
_entity_poly.entity_id
_entity_poly.type
_entity_poly.pdbx_seq_one_letter_code
_entity_poly.pdbx_strand_id
1 'polypeptide(L)'
;MAIPIALIVVFAHILGDFLVSDGAVWRIPLYKTKIPLYKREQPTVPKKPPDYCDKALCPRGVRHICCSAKFWGDNCPKPRKGINMKIHGAKIMAAHNVLRASLSSAAQRLPMAKPLPMLRWDVELAKVAMRVTNFCNDDTFAKCVNVPRFLNVGRTSYSFETSESAISSFIFSVDKFFKTSLEDFPIESVTKYADTANASHRAFAQLAYYKATKMGCGMLVRQENSQSIVYVTCLYNYQVRPSQKIYELANSRRG
;
A
#
# COMPACT_ATOMS: atom_id res chain seq x y z
N MET A 1 25.15 53.58 60.83
CA MET A 1 26.30 52.82 60.29
C MET A 1 25.88 52.30 58.92
N ALA A 2 26.25 53.00 57.86
CA ALA A 2 25.87 52.67 56.49
C ALA A 2 26.98 51.79 55.87
N ILE A 3 26.60 50.63 55.35
CA ILE A 3 27.50 49.73 54.61
C ILE A 3 27.47 50.19 53.14
N PRO A 4 28.61 50.56 52.52
CA PRO A 4 28.61 50.92 51.11
C PRO A 4 28.47 49.65 50.27
N ILE A 5 27.42 49.57 49.46
CA ILE A 5 27.28 48.54 48.44
C ILE A 5 28.21 48.93 47.29
N ALA A 6 29.33 48.23 47.15
CA ALA A 6 30.18 48.34 45.98
C ALA A 6 29.43 47.78 44.78
N LEU A 7 29.10 48.65 43.82
CA LEU A 7 28.50 48.28 42.56
C LEU A 7 29.62 47.70 41.67
N ILE A 8 29.77 46.37 41.67
CA ILE A 8 30.73 45.70 40.79
C ILE A 8 30.12 45.69 39.38
N VAL A 9 30.60 46.58 38.53
CA VAL A 9 30.27 46.62 37.10
C VAL A 9 31.09 45.54 36.41
N VAL A 10 30.48 44.39 36.12
CA VAL A 10 31.12 43.32 35.35
C VAL A 10 31.07 43.70 33.86
N PHE A 11 32.21 44.08 33.29
CA PHE A 11 32.34 44.31 31.85
C PHE A 11 32.55 42.97 31.14
N ALA A 12 31.46 42.38 30.65
CA ALA A 12 31.52 41.26 29.74
C ALA A 12 31.42 41.76 28.29
N HIS A 13 32.39 41.40 27.46
CA HIS A 13 32.37 41.69 26.03
C HIS A 13 32.58 40.41 25.22
N ILE A 14 31.87 40.33 24.09
CA ILE A 14 31.91 39.18 23.19
C ILE A 14 32.88 39.49 22.06
N LEU A 15 33.89 38.65 21.88
CA LEU A 15 34.86 38.72 20.79
C LEU A 15 34.85 37.39 20.03
N GLY A 16 34.08 37.34 18.94
CA GLY A 16 33.92 36.14 18.12
C GLY A 16 33.25 34.99 18.89
N ASP A 17 33.91 33.83 18.95
CA ASP A 17 33.41 32.62 19.63
C ASP A 17 33.74 32.59 21.14
N PHE A 18 34.22 33.70 21.70
CA PHE A 18 34.70 33.77 23.09
C PHE A 18 33.93 34.81 23.90
N LEU A 19 33.54 34.41 25.11
CA LEU A 19 33.03 35.30 26.16
C LEU A 19 34.18 35.56 27.15
N VAL A 20 34.52 36.83 27.37
CA VAL A 20 35.56 37.20 28.34
C VAL A 20 34.90 37.96 29.48
N SER A 21 35.08 37.45 30.71
CA SER A 21 34.66 38.12 31.95
C SER A 21 35.72 37.92 33.02
N ASP A 22 36.16 39.01 33.66
CA ASP A 22 37.09 39.00 34.81
C ASP A 22 38.29 38.05 34.66
N GLY A 23 39.00 38.17 33.53
CA GLY A 23 40.21 37.40 33.24
C GLY A 23 39.98 35.94 32.84
N ALA A 24 38.74 35.44 32.89
CA ALA A 24 38.36 34.13 32.40
C ALA A 24 37.88 34.21 30.94
N VAL A 25 38.45 33.38 30.07
CA VAL A 25 38.08 33.26 28.65
C VAL A 25 37.30 31.96 28.46
N TRP A 26 36.02 32.08 28.13
CA TRP A 26 35.13 30.96 27.86
C TRP A 26 34.91 30.80 26.37
N ARG A 27 35.21 29.63 25.81
CA ARG A 27 34.90 29.30 24.42
C ARG A 27 33.45 28.84 24.32
N ILE A 28 32.62 29.58 23.61
CA ILE A 28 31.23 29.21 23.36
C ILE A 28 31.23 28.26 22.16
N PRO A 29 30.83 26.99 22.30
CA PRO A 29 30.63 26.13 21.14
C PRO A 29 29.40 26.62 20.37
N LEU A 30 29.62 27.40 19.31
CA LEU A 30 28.57 27.70 18.34
C LEU A 30 28.25 26.42 17.57
N TYR A 31 27.20 25.71 17.97
CA TYR A 31 26.62 24.65 17.17
C TYR A 31 26.07 25.28 15.88
N LYS A 32 26.85 25.25 14.80
CA LYS A 32 26.37 25.58 13.47
C LYS A 32 25.28 24.58 13.12
N THR A 33 24.03 24.94 13.36
CA THR A 33 22.89 24.22 12.82
C THR A 33 23.05 24.28 11.31
N LYS A 34 23.37 23.14 10.69
CA LYS A 34 23.31 23.03 9.23
C LYS A 34 21.87 23.33 8.86
N ILE A 35 21.62 24.53 8.33
CA ILE A 35 20.34 24.85 7.72
C ILE A 35 20.09 23.74 6.69
N PRO A 36 19.02 22.93 6.83
CA PRO A 36 18.73 21.94 5.82
C PRO A 36 18.47 22.71 4.53
N LEU A 37 19.41 22.61 3.58
CA LEU A 37 19.21 23.12 2.23
C LEU A 37 18.00 22.38 1.68
N TYR A 38 16.87 23.07 1.62
CA TYR A 38 15.69 22.60 0.91
C TYR A 38 16.09 22.44 -0.55
N LYS A 39 16.46 21.21 -0.94
CA LYS A 39 16.57 20.84 -2.35
C LYS A 39 15.16 20.93 -2.90
N ARG A 40 14.84 22.06 -3.52
CA ARG A 40 13.64 22.19 -4.37
C ARG A 40 13.72 21.04 -5.36
N GLU A 41 12.83 20.05 -5.21
CA GLU A 41 12.68 19.00 -6.22
C GLU A 41 12.52 19.71 -7.56
N GLN A 42 13.38 19.36 -8.53
CA GLN A 42 13.31 19.99 -9.84
C GLN A 42 11.88 19.82 -10.39
N PRO A 43 11.34 20.83 -11.11
CA PRO A 43 10.05 20.71 -11.77
C PRO A 43 10.06 19.41 -12.58
N THR A 44 9.28 18.42 -12.14
CA THR A 44 9.23 17.14 -12.84
C THR A 44 8.77 17.43 -14.27
N VAL A 45 9.63 17.15 -15.24
CA VAL A 45 9.25 17.16 -16.66
C VAL A 45 7.91 16.40 -16.74
N PRO A 46 6.83 16.99 -17.29
CA PRO A 46 5.53 16.34 -17.33
C PRO A 46 5.67 14.97 -17.97
N LYS A 47 5.62 13.92 -17.15
CA LYS A 47 5.74 12.56 -17.65
C LYS A 47 4.49 12.29 -18.47
N LYS A 48 4.65 12.13 -19.79
CA LYS A 48 3.55 11.77 -20.70
C LYS A 48 2.76 10.60 -20.08
N PRO A 49 1.42 10.70 -19.97
CA PRO A 49 0.62 9.62 -19.44
C PRO A 49 0.92 8.32 -20.19
N PRO A 50 0.99 7.16 -19.50
CA PRO A 50 1.13 5.87 -20.15
C PRO A 50 0.05 5.64 -21.19
N ASP A 51 0.42 5.12 -22.35
CA ASP A 51 -0.54 4.63 -23.33
C ASP A 51 -0.96 3.21 -22.95
N TYR A 52 -2.13 3.08 -22.32
CA TYR A 52 -2.72 1.79 -21.97
C TYR A 52 -3.36 1.08 -23.17
N CYS A 53 -3.47 1.72 -24.34
CA CYS A 53 -3.96 1.09 -25.56
C CYS A 53 -2.87 0.37 -26.35
N ASP A 54 -1.61 0.46 -25.92
CA ASP A 54 -0.51 -0.28 -26.52
C ASP A 54 -0.76 -1.80 -26.44
N LYS A 55 -0.73 -2.45 -27.61
CA LYS A 55 -0.91 -3.90 -27.76
C LYS A 55 0.18 -4.70 -27.06
N ALA A 56 1.37 -4.13 -26.86
CA ALA A 56 2.48 -4.78 -26.18
C ALA A 56 2.26 -4.91 -24.66
N LEU A 57 1.37 -4.10 -24.08
CA LEU A 57 1.13 -4.09 -22.63
C LEU A 57 0.37 -5.34 -22.15
N CYS A 58 -0.49 -5.88 -23.01
CA CYS A 58 -1.39 -6.97 -22.68
C CYS A 58 -1.11 -8.22 -23.51
N PRO A 59 -1.01 -9.40 -22.89
CA PRO A 59 -0.72 -10.63 -23.62
C PRO A 59 -1.86 -10.95 -24.60
N ARG A 60 -1.50 -11.51 -25.76
CA ARG A 60 -2.45 -11.93 -26.81
C ARG A 60 -3.33 -10.80 -27.36
N GLY A 61 -2.90 -9.54 -27.24
CA GLY A 61 -3.60 -8.38 -27.79
C GLY A 61 -4.94 -8.07 -27.14
N VAL A 62 -5.23 -8.62 -25.94
CA VAL A 62 -6.46 -8.28 -25.22
C VAL A 62 -6.46 -6.79 -24.85
N ARG A 63 -7.64 -6.16 -24.92
CA ARG A 63 -7.75 -4.73 -24.61
C ARG A 63 -7.55 -4.49 -23.11
N HIS A 64 -6.70 -3.51 -22.78
CA HIS A 64 -6.50 -3.07 -21.40
C HIS A 64 -7.73 -2.32 -20.87
N ILE A 65 -8.03 -2.45 -19.57
CA ILE A 65 -9.19 -1.79 -18.94
C ILE A 65 -9.16 -0.25 -19.09
N CYS A 66 -7.98 0.36 -18.94
CA CYS A 66 -7.78 1.81 -19.07
C CYS A 66 -7.76 2.30 -20.53
N CYS A 67 -7.71 1.41 -21.53
CA CYS A 67 -7.85 1.82 -22.94
C CYS A 67 -9.32 2.11 -23.31
N SER A 68 -10.28 1.59 -22.54
CA SER A 68 -11.69 1.87 -22.77
C SER A 68 -12.00 3.37 -22.59
N ALA A 69 -12.76 3.96 -23.52
CA ALA A 69 -13.21 5.35 -23.40
C ALA A 69 -14.19 5.55 -22.21
N LYS A 70 -14.99 4.54 -21.86
CA LYS A 70 -15.99 4.64 -20.80
C LYS A 70 -15.34 4.64 -19.42
N PHE A 71 -15.49 5.74 -18.67
CA PHE A 71 -14.95 5.81 -17.31
C PHE A 71 -15.65 4.88 -16.32
N TRP A 72 -16.93 4.70 -16.56
CA TRP A 72 -17.85 3.93 -15.77
C TRP A 72 -18.44 2.80 -16.62
N GLY A 73 -18.61 1.62 -16.04
CA GLY A 73 -19.33 0.52 -16.69
C GLY A 73 -20.83 0.77 -16.70
N ASP A 74 -21.51 0.38 -17.76
CA ASP A 74 -22.98 0.40 -17.84
C ASP A 74 -23.59 -0.65 -16.90
N ASN A 75 -22.85 -1.72 -16.63
CA ASN A 75 -23.15 -2.81 -15.69
C ASN A 75 -23.13 -2.38 -14.21
N CYS A 76 -22.85 -1.11 -13.91
CA CYS A 76 -22.61 -0.64 -12.56
C CYS A 76 -23.56 0.54 -12.25
N PRO A 77 -24.83 0.31 -11.90
CA PRO A 77 -25.85 1.35 -11.85
C PRO A 77 -25.57 2.44 -10.78
N LYS A 78 -26.20 3.61 -10.96
CA LYS A 78 -26.16 4.73 -10.00
C LYS A 78 -27.20 4.51 -8.88
N PRO A 79 -27.02 5.11 -7.68
CA PRO A 79 -25.92 5.99 -7.30
C PRO A 79 -24.66 5.21 -6.88
N ARG A 80 -23.50 5.70 -7.33
CA ARG A 80 -22.19 5.07 -7.10
C ARG A 80 -21.13 6.12 -6.78
N LYS A 81 -20.21 5.82 -5.87
CA LYS A 81 -19.19 6.73 -5.36
C LYS A 81 -17.85 6.01 -5.19
N GLY A 82 -16.82 6.48 -5.89
CA GLY A 82 -15.45 6.01 -5.69
C GLY A 82 -14.87 6.54 -4.37
N ILE A 83 -14.16 5.69 -3.64
CA ILE A 83 -13.48 6.07 -2.40
C ILE A 83 -12.07 6.56 -2.71
N ASN A 84 -11.65 7.65 -2.05
CA ASN A 84 -10.34 8.24 -2.29
C ASN A 84 -9.21 7.40 -1.65
N MET A 85 -8.64 6.50 -2.46
CA MET A 85 -7.57 5.61 -2.04
C MET A 85 -6.24 6.31 -1.77
N LYS A 86 -6.07 7.59 -2.14
CA LYS A 86 -4.91 8.38 -1.69
C LYS A 86 -4.93 8.60 -0.17
N ILE A 87 -6.11 8.70 0.42
CA ILE A 87 -6.31 8.91 1.86
C ILE A 87 -6.35 7.57 2.60
N HIS A 88 -7.06 6.59 2.04
CA HIS A 88 -7.37 5.34 2.75
C HIS A 88 -6.46 4.16 2.40
N GLY A 89 -5.75 4.20 1.27
CA GLY A 89 -4.96 3.07 0.76
C GLY A 89 -3.86 2.60 1.70
N ALA A 90 -3.24 3.52 2.44
CA ALA A 90 -2.21 3.19 3.42
C ALA A 90 -2.72 2.25 4.54
N LYS A 91 -4.00 2.37 4.94
CA LYS A 91 -4.60 1.50 5.98
C LYS A 91 -4.72 0.07 5.49
N ILE A 92 -5.26 -0.13 4.28
CA ILE A 92 -5.39 -1.45 3.65
C ILE A 92 -3.99 -2.08 3.46
N MET A 93 -3.03 -1.31 2.96
CA MET A 93 -1.65 -1.80 2.79
C MET A 93 -1.01 -2.20 4.12
N ALA A 94 -1.21 -1.42 5.18
CA ALA A 94 -0.69 -1.75 6.51
C ALA A 94 -1.28 -3.07 7.02
N ALA A 95 -2.59 -3.27 6.88
CA ALA A 95 -3.25 -4.52 7.24
C ALA A 95 -2.70 -5.72 6.44
N HIS A 96 -2.46 -5.56 5.14
CA HIS A 96 -1.83 -6.60 4.32
C HIS A 96 -0.43 -6.95 4.82
N ASN A 97 0.37 -5.95 5.21
CA ASN A 97 1.71 -6.16 5.74
C ASN A 97 1.69 -6.85 7.12
N VAL A 98 0.69 -6.55 7.97
CA VAL A 98 0.49 -7.26 9.24
C VAL A 98 0.18 -8.73 8.98
N LEU A 99 -0.72 -9.04 8.04
CA LEU A 99 -1.03 -10.42 7.66
C LEU A 99 0.19 -11.14 7.05
N ARG A 100 0.98 -10.47 6.21
CA ARG A 100 2.23 -11.04 5.65
C ARG A 100 3.27 -11.30 6.72
N ALA A 101 3.41 -10.40 7.69
CA ALA A 101 4.33 -10.57 8.80
C ALA A 101 3.91 -11.74 9.71
N SER A 102 2.60 -11.91 9.93
CA SER A 102 2.09 -12.98 10.79
C SER A 102 2.49 -14.36 10.27
N LEU A 103 2.57 -14.59 8.95
CA LEU A 103 2.98 -15.85 8.34
C LEU A 103 4.38 -16.32 8.75
N SER A 104 5.24 -15.40 9.21
CA SER A 104 6.58 -15.71 9.71
C SER A 104 6.64 -15.90 11.24
N SER A 105 5.51 -15.76 11.93
CA SER A 105 5.40 -15.80 13.39
C SER A 105 4.40 -16.88 13.86
N ALA A 106 4.77 -17.59 14.93
CA ALA A 106 3.97 -18.61 15.62
C ALA A 106 3.44 -19.77 14.75
N ALA A 107 2.97 -20.82 15.43
CA ALA A 107 2.30 -21.96 14.79
C ALA A 107 0.93 -21.53 14.28
N GLN A 108 0.87 -21.11 13.01
CA GLN A 108 -0.39 -21.04 12.28
C GLN A 108 -0.73 -22.43 11.73
N ARG A 109 -1.98 -22.63 11.31
CA ARG A 109 -2.38 -23.83 10.55
C ARG A 109 -1.52 -24.01 9.29
N LEU A 110 -1.04 -22.90 8.72
CA LEU A 110 -0.16 -22.87 7.55
C LEU A 110 1.32 -23.02 7.97
N PRO A 111 2.18 -23.60 7.10
CA PRO A 111 3.59 -23.74 7.38
C PRO A 111 4.25 -22.37 7.46
N MET A 112 5.19 -22.21 8.39
CA MET A 112 5.85 -20.94 8.65
C MET A 112 6.61 -20.45 7.42
N ALA A 113 6.41 -19.19 7.05
CA ALA A 113 7.11 -18.53 5.96
C ALA A 113 8.45 -17.95 6.44
N LYS A 114 9.46 -17.93 5.57
CA LYS A 114 10.55 -16.95 5.71
C LYS A 114 9.95 -15.53 5.66
N PRO A 115 10.56 -14.54 6.34
CA PRO A 115 10.06 -13.17 6.34
C PRO A 115 9.76 -12.67 4.92
N LEU A 116 8.51 -12.28 4.70
CA LEU A 116 8.05 -11.78 3.41
C LEU A 116 8.43 -10.30 3.25
N PRO A 117 8.77 -9.84 2.03
CA PRO A 117 9.00 -8.42 1.80
C PRO A 117 7.71 -7.63 2.04
N MET A 118 7.83 -6.46 2.68
CA MET A 118 6.71 -5.56 2.88
C MET A 118 6.23 -4.98 1.53
N LEU A 119 4.91 -4.97 1.34
CA LEU A 119 4.25 -4.30 0.25
C LEU A 119 4.36 -2.79 0.43
N ARG A 120 4.62 -2.09 -0.67
CA ARG A 120 4.61 -0.62 -0.75
C ARG A 120 3.50 -0.16 -1.68
N TRP A 121 2.84 0.94 -1.32
CA TRP A 121 1.77 1.49 -2.12
C TRP A 121 2.29 1.98 -3.48
N ASP A 122 1.59 1.63 -4.54
CA ASP A 122 1.85 2.08 -5.90
C ASP A 122 0.62 2.80 -6.45
N VAL A 123 0.80 4.09 -6.72
CA VAL A 123 -0.29 4.99 -7.15
C VAL A 123 -0.84 4.59 -8.53
N GLU A 124 0.00 4.03 -9.41
CA GLU A 124 -0.43 3.61 -10.74
C GLU A 124 -1.30 2.35 -10.64
N LEU A 125 -0.86 1.35 -9.86
CA LEU A 125 -1.68 0.17 -9.56
C LEU A 125 -3.02 0.56 -8.93
N ALA A 126 -3.04 1.51 -7.99
CA ALA A 126 -4.28 1.97 -7.37
C ALA A 126 -5.24 2.65 -8.35
N LYS A 127 -4.73 3.43 -9.31
CA LYS A 127 -5.55 4.04 -10.37
C LYS A 127 -6.16 3.00 -11.29
N VAL A 128 -5.38 2.00 -11.72
CA VAL A 128 -5.89 0.89 -12.54
C VAL A 128 -6.88 0.04 -11.75
N ALA A 129 -6.63 -0.21 -10.47
CA ALA A 129 -7.55 -0.92 -9.59
C ALA A 129 -8.89 -0.19 -9.43
N MET A 130 -8.86 1.14 -9.27
CA MET A 130 -10.07 1.97 -9.27
C MET A 130 -10.84 1.85 -10.59
N ARG A 131 -10.11 1.76 -11.70
CA ARG A 131 -10.72 1.56 -13.00
C ARG A 131 -11.45 0.22 -13.09
N VAL A 132 -10.94 -0.85 -12.48
CA VAL A 132 -11.67 -2.13 -12.37
C VAL A 132 -12.93 -1.97 -11.53
N THR A 133 -12.85 -1.33 -10.37
CA THR A 133 -14.03 -1.14 -9.50
C THR A 133 -15.12 -0.28 -10.13
N ASN A 134 -14.79 0.64 -11.04
CA ASN A 134 -15.78 1.45 -11.77
C ASN A 134 -16.70 0.63 -12.69
N PHE A 135 -16.33 -0.62 -12.97
CA PHE A 135 -17.13 -1.61 -13.68
C PHE A 135 -17.71 -2.64 -12.71
N CYS A 136 -17.87 -2.29 -11.43
CA CYS A 136 -18.41 -3.15 -10.39
C CYS A 136 -17.68 -4.52 -10.30
N ASN A 137 -16.34 -4.51 -10.46
CA ASN A 137 -15.47 -5.71 -10.47
C ASN A 137 -15.76 -6.73 -11.57
N ASP A 138 -16.40 -6.32 -12.67
CA ASP A 138 -16.70 -7.24 -13.77
C ASP A 138 -15.44 -7.61 -14.58
N ASP A 139 -15.12 -8.90 -14.53
CA ASP A 139 -13.93 -9.50 -15.12
C ASP A 139 -13.93 -9.45 -16.65
N THR A 140 -15.08 -9.31 -17.30
CA THR A 140 -15.17 -9.24 -18.76
C THR A 140 -14.52 -7.99 -19.31
N PHE A 141 -14.52 -6.90 -18.55
CA PHE A 141 -13.88 -5.63 -18.90
C PHE A 141 -12.41 -5.58 -18.48
N ALA A 142 -12.06 -6.29 -17.41
CA ALA A 142 -10.75 -6.22 -16.75
C ALA A 142 -9.83 -7.40 -17.13
N LYS A 143 -9.86 -7.84 -18.39
CA LYS A 143 -9.02 -8.94 -18.90
C LYS A 143 -7.51 -8.67 -18.78
N CYS A 144 -7.12 -7.39 -18.74
CA CYS A 144 -5.74 -6.97 -18.55
C CYS A 144 -5.68 -5.69 -17.71
N VAL A 145 -4.80 -5.72 -16.71
CA VAL A 145 -4.58 -4.68 -15.69
C VAL A 145 -3.09 -4.35 -15.52
N ASN A 146 -2.28 -4.72 -16.51
CA ASN A 146 -0.85 -4.46 -16.52
C ASN A 146 -0.55 -2.95 -16.54
N VAL A 147 0.58 -2.56 -15.98
CA VAL A 147 1.11 -1.21 -16.13
C VAL A 147 2.47 -1.31 -16.82
N PRO A 148 2.96 -0.26 -17.53
CA PRO A 148 4.21 -0.38 -18.29
C PRO A 148 5.41 -0.88 -17.46
N ARG A 149 5.41 -0.62 -16.15
CA ARG A 149 6.44 -1.09 -15.23
C ARG A 149 6.26 -2.54 -14.78
N PHE A 150 5.04 -3.08 -14.83
CA PHE A 150 4.67 -4.40 -14.31
C PHE A 150 3.77 -5.12 -15.33
N LEU A 151 4.34 -6.08 -16.07
CA LEU A 151 3.65 -6.82 -17.14
C LEU A 151 2.99 -8.13 -16.65
N ASN A 152 3.02 -8.40 -15.35
CA ASN A 152 2.44 -9.58 -14.73
C ASN A 152 1.64 -9.17 -13.50
N VAL A 153 0.73 -8.20 -13.62
CA VAL A 153 -0.01 -7.67 -12.47
C VAL A 153 -0.97 -8.72 -11.92
N GLY A 154 -0.83 -9.02 -10.63
CA GLY A 154 -1.77 -9.86 -9.88
C GLY A 154 -3.00 -9.07 -9.48
N ARG A 155 -4.16 -9.73 -9.41
CA ARG A 155 -5.44 -9.11 -9.06
C ARG A 155 -6.21 -9.92 -8.05
N THR A 156 -6.81 -9.23 -7.09
CA THR A 156 -7.81 -9.77 -6.17
C THR A 156 -9.00 -8.83 -6.16
N SER A 157 -10.20 -9.34 -6.45
CA SER A 157 -11.44 -8.56 -6.44
C SER A 157 -12.43 -9.24 -5.51
N TYR A 158 -13.12 -8.44 -4.70
CA TYR A 158 -14.17 -8.91 -3.81
C TYR A 158 -15.23 -7.83 -3.65
N SER A 159 -16.44 -8.25 -3.30
CA SER A 159 -17.56 -7.36 -3.01
C SER A 159 -18.33 -7.85 -1.80
N PHE A 160 -18.96 -6.94 -1.08
CA PHE A 160 -19.79 -7.27 0.07
C PHE A 160 -20.90 -6.24 0.23
N GLU A 161 -21.99 -6.67 0.83
CA GLU A 161 -23.14 -5.84 1.17
C GLU A 161 -23.03 -5.39 2.63
N THR A 162 -23.47 -4.16 2.91
CA THR A 162 -23.48 -3.63 4.27
C THR A 162 -24.48 -2.48 4.42
N SER A 163 -25.09 -2.36 5.60
CA SER A 163 -25.87 -1.19 6.00
C SER A 163 -25.00 -0.07 6.56
N GLU A 164 -23.72 -0.35 6.83
CA GLU A 164 -22.77 0.63 7.33
C GLU A 164 -22.47 1.67 6.24
N SER A 165 -22.28 2.92 6.64
CA SER A 165 -21.91 4.01 5.73
C SER A 165 -20.49 4.53 5.95
N ALA A 166 -19.88 4.17 7.09
CA ALA A 166 -18.55 4.64 7.47
C ALA A 166 -17.46 3.91 6.68
N ILE A 167 -16.51 4.68 6.13
CA ILE A 167 -15.37 4.14 5.38
C ILE A 167 -14.51 3.22 6.26
N SER A 168 -14.44 3.47 7.57
CA SER A 168 -13.75 2.58 8.52
C SER A 168 -14.37 1.18 8.57
N SER A 169 -15.70 1.08 8.51
CA SER A 169 -16.40 -0.21 8.47
C SER A 169 -16.08 -0.94 7.16
N PHE A 170 -15.98 -0.24 6.04
CA PHE A 170 -15.56 -0.84 4.77
C PHE A 170 -14.14 -1.39 4.84
N ILE A 171 -13.19 -0.60 5.35
CA ILE A 171 -11.79 -1.01 5.55
C ILE A 171 -11.73 -2.23 6.46
N PHE A 172 -12.48 -2.24 7.55
CA PHE A 172 -12.54 -3.39 8.44
C PHE A 172 -13.04 -4.66 7.73
N SER A 173 -14.07 -4.55 6.90
CA SER A 173 -14.56 -5.68 6.10
C SER A 173 -13.52 -6.18 5.09
N VAL A 174 -12.74 -5.27 4.49
CA VAL A 174 -11.58 -5.64 3.63
C VAL A 174 -10.60 -6.51 4.40
N ASP A 175 -10.18 -6.02 5.56
CA ASP A 175 -9.15 -6.66 6.38
C ASP A 175 -9.65 -8.01 6.91
N LYS A 176 -10.93 -8.08 7.30
CA LYS A 176 -11.60 -9.32 7.70
C LYS A 176 -11.60 -10.35 6.58
N PHE A 177 -11.95 -9.96 5.35
CA PHE A 177 -11.93 -10.86 4.19
C PHE A 177 -10.54 -11.49 3.98
N PHE A 178 -9.48 -10.67 3.97
CA PHE A 178 -8.12 -11.18 3.82
C PHE A 178 -7.66 -12.04 5.00
N LYS A 179 -8.05 -11.70 6.23
CA LYS A 179 -7.76 -12.53 7.40
C LYS A 179 -8.44 -13.90 7.30
N THR A 180 -9.72 -13.95 6.98
CA THR A 180 -10.45 -15.21 6.79
C THR A 180 -9.88 -16.02 5.63
N SER A 181 -9.36 -15.36 4.59
CA SER A 181 -8.71 -16.07 3.48
C SER A 181 -7.48 -16.86 3.87
N LEU A 182 -6.74 -16.39 4.88
CA LEU A 182 -5.62 -17.12 5.47
C LEU A 182 -6.11 -18.35 6.25
N GLU A 183 -7.17 -18.18 7.03
CA GLU A 183 -7.74 -19.24 7.88
C GLU A 183 -8.29 -20.41 7.05
N ASP A 184 -8.82 -20.14 5.85
CA ASP A 184 -9.44 -21.12 4.93
C ASP A 184 -8.47 -21.74 3.91
N PHE A 185 -7.23 -21.23 3.77
CA PHE A 185 -6.35 -21.64 2.67
C PHE A 185 -5.80 -23.08 2.79
N PRO A 186 -5.86 -23.94 1.76
CA PRO A 186 -5.32 -25.31 1.82
C PRO A 186 -3.80 -25.34 2.05
N ILE A 187 -3.34 -26.12 3.05
CA ILE A 187 -1.92 -26.19 3.46
C ILE A 187 -1.05 -26.70 2.31
N GLU A 188 -1.52 -27.73 1.62
CA GLU A 188 -0.88 -28.41 0.51
C GLU A 188 -0.67 -27.48 -0.69
N SER A 189 -1.44 -26.41 -0.82
CA SER A 189 -1.33 -25.43 -1.90
C SER A 189 -0.26 -24.37 -1.65
N VAL A 190 0.38 -24.33 -0.47
CA VAL A 190 1.40 -23.32 -0.14
C VAL A 190 2.69 -23.54 -0.95
N THR A 191 3.18 -24.77 -1.00
CA THR A 191 4.41 -25.13 -1.72
C THR A 191 4.19 -25.27 -3.22
N LYS A 192 2.96 -25.56 -3.63
CA LYS A 192 2.55 -25.66 -5.03
C LYS A 192 1.13 -25.13 -5.20
N TYR A 193 1.02 -23.88 -5.63
CA TYR A 193 -0.27 -23.23 -5.82
C TYR A 193 -1.12 -23.96 -6.86
N ALA A 194 -2.28 -24.45 -6.44
CA ALA A 194 -3.32 -24.94 -7.33
C ALA A 194 -4.22 -23.75 -7.73
N ASP A 195 -4.37 -23.53 -9.04
CA ASP A 195 -5.36 -22.55 -9.49
C ASP A 195 -6.75 -22.99 -9.03
N THR A 196 -7.58 -22.03 -8.65
CA THR A 196 -8.85 -22.32 -8.00
C THR A 196 -9.90 -21.28 -8.31
N ALA A 197 -11.15 -21.74 -8.46
CA ALA A 197 -12.32 -20.89 -8.59
C ALA A 197 -12.67 -20.18 -7.27
N ASN A 198 -12.14 -20.63 -6.12
CA ASN A 198 -12.38 -20.00 -4.82
C ASN A 198 -11.66 -18.63 -4.73
N ALA A 199 -12.43 -17.56 -4.65
CA ALA A 199 -11.93 -16.18 -4.58
C ALA A 199 -11.11 -15.91 -3.31
N SER A 200 -11.48 -16.52 -2.18
CA SER A 200 -10.75 -16.45 -0.91
C SER A 200 -9.35 -17.04 -1.08
N HIS A 201 -9.25 -18.22 -1.68
CA HIS A 201 -7.95 -18.87 -1.91
C HIS A 201 -7.06 -18.09 -2.88
N ARG A 202 -7.62 -17.52 -3.95
CA ARG A 202 -6.88 -16.61 -4.85
C ARG A 202 -6.40 -15.36 -4.11
N ALA A 203 -7.25 -14.79 -3.26
CA ALA A 203 -6.92 -13.60 -2.47
C ALA A 203 -5.75 -13.86 -1.53
N PHE A 204 -5.79 -14.97 -0.77
CA PHE A 204 -4.68 -15.37 0.08
C PHE A 204 -3.40 -15.61 -0.73
N ALA A 205 -3.48 -16.42 -1.79
CA ALA A 205 -2.30 -16.77 -2.58
C ALA A 205 -1.60 -15.54 -3.14
N GLN A 206 -2.37 -14.54 -3.58
CA GLN A 206 -1.82 -13.29 -4.09
C GLN A 206 -1.30 -12.37 -2.97
N LEU A 207 -2.00 -12.29 -1.83
CA LEU A 207 -1.57 -11.54 -0.64
C LEU A 207 -0.23 -12.07 -0.10
N ALA A 208 -0.08 -13.38 -0.01
CA ALA A 208 1.07 -14.06 0.57
C ALA A 208 2.23 -14.26 -0.42
N TYR A 209 2.03 -13.93 -1.70
CA TYR A 209 3.02 -14.19 -2.74
C TYR A 209 4.34 -13.43 -2.48
N TYR A 210 5.44 -14.15 -2.34
CA TYR A 210 6.72 -13.57 -1.90
C TYR A 210 7.35 -12.60 -2.92
N LYS A 211 7.05 -12.76 -4.23
CA LYS A 211 7.59 -11.85 -5.26
C LYS A 211 6.81 -10.55 -5.40
N ALA A 212 5.62 -10.46 -4.81
CA ALA A 212 4.85 -9.22 -4.77
C ALA A 212 5.46 -8.27 -3.72
N THR A 213 5.78 -7.05 -4.14
CA THR A 213 6.42 -6.01 -3.29
C THR A 213 5.74 -4.64 -3.44
N LYS A 214 4.81 -4.51 -4.39
CA LYS A 214 4.02 -3.32 -4.63
C LYS A 214 2.55 -3.71 -4.70
N MET A 215 1.70 -2.84 -4.16
CA MET A 215 0.25 -3.01 -4.25
C MET A 215 -0.46 -1.67 -4.44
N GLY A 216 -1.66 -1.71 -5.01
CA GLY A 216 -2.57 -0.57 -5.04
C GLY A 216 -4.00 -1.06 -5.20
N CYS A 217 -4.93 -0.46 -4.47
CA CYS A 217 -6.33 -0.86 -4.48
C CYS A 217 -7.25 0.28 -4.95
N GLY A 218 -8.42 -0.11 -5.46
CA GLY A 218 -9.57 0.74 -5.77
C GLY A 218 -10.78 0.28 -4.98
N MET A 219 -11.69 1.20 -4.69
CA MET A 219 -12.92 0.91 -3.94
C MET A 219 -14.07 1.78 -4.47
N LEU A 220 -15.19 1.14 -4.75
CA LEU A 220 -16.44 1.77 -5.20
C LEU A 220 -17.57 1.35 -4.26
N VAL A 221 -18.40 2.31 -3.86
CA VAL A 221 -19.64 2.05 -3.13
C VAL A 221 -20.82 2.33 -4.05
N ARG A 222 -21.73 1.37 -4.20
CA ARG A 222 -23.01 1.50 -4.89
C ARG A 222 -24.11 1.41 -3.84
N GLN A 223 -25.03 2.37 -3.82
CA GLN A 223 -26.20 2.26 -2.93
C GLN A 223 -27.31 1.50 -3.65
N GLU A 224 -27.96 0.61 -2.91
CA GLU A 224 -29.08 -0.20 -3.33
C GLU A 224 -30.11 -0.21 -2.19
N ASN A 225 -31.14 0.63 -2.33
CA ASN A 225 -32.14 0.87 -1.29
C ASN A 225 -31.52 1.32 0.04
N SER A 226 -31.70 0.54 1.11
CA SER A 226 -31.15 0.78 2.45
C SER A 226 -29.77 0.16 2.67
N GLN A 227 -29.18 -0.50 1.66
CA GLN A 227 -27.89 -1.16 1.75
C GLN A 227 -26.89 -0.59 0.73
N SER A 228 -25.61 -0.75 1.04
CA SER A 228 -24.50 -0.44 0.17
C SER A 228 -23.83 -1.73 -0.31
N ILE A 229 -23.60 -1.85 -1.60
CA ILE A 229 -22.66 -2.82 -2.15
C ILE A 229 -21.31 -2.14 -2.33
N VAL A 230 -20.30 -2.68 -1.67
CA VAL A 230 -18.92 -2.21 -1.74
C VAL A 230 -18.12 -3.14 -2.64
N TYR A 231 -17.52 -2.59 -3.68
CA TYR A 231 -16.62 -3.30 -4.60
C TYR A 231 -15.19 -2.86 -4.33
N VAL A 232 -14.30 -3.82 -4.17
CA VAL A 232 -12.87 -3.54 -3.99
C VAL A 232 -12.05 -4.41 -4.91
N THR A 233 -11.03 -3.82 -5.50
CA THR A 233 -10.01 -4.53 -6.26
C THR A 233 -8.65 -4.09 -5.74
N CYS A 234 -7.77 -5.05 -5.44
CA CYS A 234 -6.37 -4.82 -5.15
C CYS A 234 -5.50 -5.44 -6.24
N LEU A 235 -4.55 -4.66 -6.73
CA LEU A 235 -3.56 -5.06 -7.72
C LEU A 235 -2.18 -5.15 -7.08
N TYR A 236 -1.39 -6.09 -7.56
CA TYR A 236 -0.04 -6.39 -7.08
C TYR A 236 0.90 -6.42 -8.27
N ASN A 237 2.15 -5.97 -8.12
CA ASN A 237 3.10 -5.94 -9.23
C ASN A 237 3.44 -7.30 -9.83
N TYR A 238 3.15 -8.40 -9.13
CA TYR A 238 3.45 -9.74 -9.61
C TYR A 238 2.36 -10.74 -9.25
N GLN A 239 1.83 -11.41 -10.27
CA GLN A 239 0.79 -12.43 -10.16
C GLN A 239 1.35 -13.79 -9.73
N VAL A 240 0.72 -14.42 -8.76
CA VAL A 240 0.97 -15.83 -8.44
C VAL A 240 0.50 -16.72 -9.59
N ARG A 241 1.34 -17.66 -10.05
CA ARG A 241 0.99 -18.58 -11.14
C ARG A 241 0.80 -20.00 -10.61
N PRO A 242 -0.02 -20.83 -11.28
CA PRO A 242 -0.18 -22.22 -10.90
C PRO A 242 1.17 -22.96 -10.88
N SER A 243 1.27 -23.97 -10.00
CA SER A 243 2.49 -24.75 -9.75
C SER A 243 3.67 -23.98 -9.17
N GLN A 244 3.52 -22.71 -8.78
CA GLN A 244 4.54 -21.98 -8.04
C GLN A 244 4.29 -22.06 -6.54
N LYS A 245 5.36 -22.05 -5.76
CA LYS A 245 5.25 -21.81 -4.31
C LYS A 245 4.80 -20.38 -4.03
N ILE A 246 3.95 -20.22 -3.03
CA ILE A 246 3.43 -18.93 -2.59
C ILE A 246 4.48 -18.18 -1.80
N TYR A 247 5.24 -18.88 -0.95
CA TYR A 247 6.37 -18.36 -0.20
C TYR A 247 7.40 -19.46 0.11
N GLU A 248 8.58 -19.03 0.55
CA GLU A 248 9.61 -19.93 1.05
C GLU A 248 9.28 -20.38 2.47
N LEU A 249 9.36 -21.67 2.75
CA LEU A 249 9.20 -22.17 4.12
C LEU A 249 10.41 -21.77 4.97
N ALA A 250 10.16 -21.37 6.22
CA ALA A 250 11.20 -21.29 7.23
C ALA A 250 11.67 -22.73 7.52
N ASN A 251 12.98 -22.97 7.61
CA ASN A 251 13.46 -24.30 8.00
C ASN A 251 12.90 -24.60 9.40
N SER A 252 12.11 -25.68 9.51
CA SER A 252 11.96 -26.35 10.80
C SER A 252 13.36 -26.70 11.27
N ARG A 253 13.82 -26.11 12.38
CA ARG A 253 14.93 -26.73 13.09
C ARG A 253 14.43 -28.14 13.40
N ARG A 254 15.03 -29.14 12.77
CA ARG A 254 14.94 -30.53 13.23
C ARG A 254 15.37 -30.50 14.69
N GLY A 255 14.40 -30.55 15.59
CA GLY A 255 14.59 -30.98 16.97
C GLY A 255 14.46 -32.48 16.99
#